data_AF-A0A8E0S1M5-F1
#
_entry.id   AF-A0A8E0S1M5-F1
#
_cell.length_a   1.000
_cell.length_b   1.000
_cell.length_c   1.000
_cell.angle_alpha   90.00
_cell.angle_beta   90.00
_cell.angle_gamma   90.00
#
_symmetry.space_group_name_H-M   'P 1'
#
loop_
_entity.id
_entity.type
_entity.pdbx_description
1 polymer ?
#
loop_
_entity_poly.entity_id
_entity_poly.type
_entity_poly.pdbx_seq_one_letter_code
_entity_poly.pdbx_strand_id
1 'polypeptide(L)'
;NLGFSSKEVKDHVCSGHRLPRPVLKVRNSFTPHEMSESKEQEEESTVGRCPLDLYTQMLQCWHLEPECRPTFAEMNVYLTNYYSRVIRT
;
A
#
# COMPACT_ATOMS: atom_id res chain seq x y z
N ASN A 1 18.76 -0.63 -19.60
CA ASN A 1 17.59 -1.18 -18.89
C ASN A 1 16.99 -2.29 -19.72
N LEU A 2 17.44 -3.53 -19.53
CA LEU A 2 16.68 -4.68 -20.02
C LEU A 2 15.57 -4.92 -19.00
N GLY A 3 14.33 -4.65 -19.40
CA GLY A 3 13.16 -5.05 -18.62
C GLY A 3 13.04 -6.57 -18.60
N PHE A 4 12.39 -7.10 -17.58
CA PHE A 4 12.04 -8.52 -17.53
C PHE A 4 11.10 -8.89 -18.68
N SER A 5 11.33 -10.05 -19.31
CA SER A 5 10.35 -10.67 -20.18
C SER A 5 9.09 -11.08 -19.40
N SER A 6 7.96 -11.24 -20.08
CA SER A 6 6.71 -11.70 -19.44
C SER A 6 6.86 -13.02 -18.70
N LYS A 7 7.76 -13.91 -19.16
CA LYS A 7 8.08 -15.17 -18.48
C LYS A 7 8.81 -14.91 -17.17
N GLU A 8 9.85 -14.07 -17.18
CA GLU A 8 10.59 -13.70 -15.97
C GLU A 8 9.70 -12.97 -14.96
N VAL A 9 8.78 -12.12 -15.43
CA VAL A 9 7.78 -11.49 -14.55
C VAL A 9 6.90 -12.54 -13.91
N LYS A 10 6.39 -13.51 -14.68
CA LYS A 10 5.55 -14.59 -14.14
C LYS A 10 6.32 -15.44 -13.12
N ASP A 11 7.53 -15.86 -13.47
CA ASP A 11 8.38 -16.68 -12.60
C ASP A 11 8.72 -15.92 -11.31
N HIS A 12 9.01 -14.62 -11.39
CA HIS A 12 9.29 -13.77 -10.25
C HIS A 12 8.06 -13.60 -9.33
N VAL A 13 6.89 -13.30 -9.91
CA VAL A 13 5.63 -13.16 -9.15
C VAL A 13 5.22 -14.49 -8.50
N CYS A 14 5.41 -15.62 -9.19
CA CYS A 14 5.08 -16.95 -8.70
C CYS A 14 6.16 -17.58 -7.79
N SER A 15 7.31 -16.92 -7.59
CA SER A 15 8.41 -17.46 -6.76
C SER A 15 8.18 -17.38 -5.24
N GLY A 16 7.08 -16.76 -4.81
CA GLY A 16 6.87 -16.41 -3.40
C GLY A 16 7.52 -15.08 -3.00
N HIS A 17 8.16 -14.38 -3.95
CA HIS A 17 8.67 -13.03 -3.72
C HIS A 17 7.55 -12.08 -3.29
N ARG A 18 7.69 -11.48 -2.11
CA ARG A 18 6.77 -10.45 -1.62
C ARG A 18 7.33 -9.09 -1.97
N LEU A 19 6.58 -8.33 -2.75
CA LEU A 19 6.90 -6.94 -3.05
C LEU A 19 6.99 -6.15 -1.73
N PRO A 20 8.04 -5.34 -1.52
CA PRO A 20 8.21 -4.62 -0.27
C PRO A 20 7.08 -3.61 -0.05
N ARG A 21 6.81 -3.29 1.23
CA ARG A 21 5.84 -2.27 1.62
C ARG A 21 6.23 -0.92 0.99
N PRO A 22 5.44 -0.37 0.06
CA PRO A 22 5.84 0.79 -0.68
C PRO A 22 5.85 2.02 0.21
N VAL A 23 6.77 2.91 -0.13
CA VAL A 23 6.85 4.24 0.43
C VAL A 23 5.96 5.15 -0.40
N LEU A 24 4.98 5.81 0.23
CA LEU A 24 4.06 6.67 -0.47
C LEU A 24 4.48 8.13 -0.31
N LYS A 25 4.63 8.83 -1.44
CA LYS A 25 4.77 10.30 -1.47
C LYS A 25 3.39 10.93 -1.36
N VAL A 26 2.70 10.71 -0.25
CA VAL A 26 1.44 11.40 0.01
C VAL A 26 1.77 12.64 0.81
N ARG A 27 1.31 13.81 0.36
CA ARG A 27 1.22 14.99 1.22
C ARG A 27 0.21 14.62 2.30
N ASN A 28 0.68 14.33 3.51
CA ASN A 28 -0.19 13.91 4.59
C ASN A 28 -1.20 15.04 4.91
N SER A 29 -2.45 14.87 4.49
CA SER A 29 -3.59 15.45 5.20
C SER A 29 -3.91 14.65 6.48
N PHE A 30 -3.05 13.69 6.83
CA PHE A 30 -3.35 12.50 7.64
C PHE A 30 -2.56 12.43 8.94
N THR A 31 -2.41 13.54 9.66
CA THR A 31 -1.97 13.48 11.06
C THR A 31 -3.18 13.70 11.95
N PRO A 32 -3.63 12.68 12.71
CA PRO A 32 -4.30 12.94 13.97
C PRO A 32 -3.36 13.84 14.77
N HIS A 33 -3.87 14.99 15.20
CA HIS A 33 -3.15 15.98 15.97
C HIS A 33 -2.77 15.36 17.33
N GLU A 34 -1.67 14.61 17.40
CA GLU A 34 -1.02 14.33 18.67
C GLU A 34 -0.42 15.64 19.16
N MET A 35 -1.15 16.24 20.08
CA MET A 35 -0.81 17.44 20.78
C MET A 35 0.37 17.18 21.73
N SER A 36 1.57 17.58 21.30
CA SER A 36 2.60 18.08 22.22
C SER A 36 3.61 18.92 21.45
N GLU A 37 3.68 20.20 21.79
CA GLU A 37 4.62 21.20 21.26
C GLU A 37 6.09 20.78 21.44
N SER A 38 6.93 20.95 20.42
CA SER A 38 7.80 22.13 20.26
C SER A 38 9.00 21.93 19.32
N LYS A 39 9.21 22.97 18.49
CA LYS A 39 10.44 23.46 17.81
C LYS A 39 10.91 22.90 16.45
N GLU A 40 10.80 23.81 15.48
CA GLU A 40 11.82 24.20 14.46
C GLU A 40 12.13 23.23 13.30
N GLN A 41 11.32 23.36 12.24
CA GLN A 41 11.75 23.74 10.88
C GLN A 41 12.82 22.86 10.18
N GLU A 42 12.35 21.86 9.43
CA GLU A 42 12.87 21.48 8.10
C GLU A 42 11.69 20.94 7.27
N GLU A 43 11.58 21.34 6.00
CA GLU A 43 10.59 20.84 5.03
C GLU A 43 10.89 19.38 4.66
N GLU A 44 10.86 18.48 5.64
CA GLU A 44 10.96 17.05 5.42
C GLU A 44 9.60 16.53 4.98
N SER A 45 9.40 16.49 3.65
CA SER A 45 8.32 15.77 2.99
C SER A 45 8.09 14.44 3.73
N THR A 46 7.06 14.34 4.57
CA THR A 46 6.84 13.18 5.44
C THR A 46 6.60 11.94 4.60
N VAL A 47 7.67 11.20 4.33
CA VAL A 47 7.69 9.99 3.53
C VAL A 47 7.03 8.87 4.35
N GLY A 48 5.70 8.76 4.26
CA GLY A 48 4.92 7.74 4.97
C GLY A 48 5.02 6.37 4.30
N ARG A 49 5.27 5.30 5.09
CA ARG A 49 5.09 3.92 4.60
C ARG A 49 3.59 3.69 4.35
N CYS A 50 3.22 3.06 3.23
CA CYS A 50 1.83 2.69 2.90
C CYS A 50 1.14 2.02 4.10
N PRO A 51 -0.06 2.41 4.57
CA PRO A 51 -0.69 1.80 5.75
C PRO A 51 -0.72 0.26 5.72
N LEU A 52 -0.48 -0.38 6.86
CA LEU A 52 -0.25 -1.83 6.93
C LEU A 52 -1.42 -2.64 6.36
N ASP A 53 -2.65 -2.21 6.64
CA ASP A 53 -3.87 -2.87 6.18
C ASP A 53 -3.99 -2.78 4.65
N LEU A 54 -3.73 -1.60 4.08
CA LEU A 54 -3.74 -1.40 2.63
C LEU A 54 -2.65 -2.23 1.95
N TYR A 55 -1.44 -2.28 2.52
CA TYR A 55 -0.38 -3.12 2.00
C TYR A 55 -0.72 -4.62 2.12
N THR A 56 -1.37 -5.05 3.20
CA THR A 56 -1.87 -6.41 3.35
C THR A 56 -2.86 -6.76 2.24
N GLN A 57 -3.77 -5.84 1.90
CA GLN A 57 -4.67 -6.03 0.76
C GLN A 57 -3.91 -6.15 -0.57
N MET A 58 -2.87 -5.34 -0.78
CA MET A 58 -2.04 -5.45 -1.99
C MET A 58 -1.39 -6.83 -2.11
N LEU A 59 -0.89 -7.40 -0.99
CA LEU A 59 -0.33 -8.74 -0.98
C LEU A 59 -1.36 -9.82 -1.32
N GLN A 60 -2.64 -9.65 -0.98
CA GLN A 60 -3.71 -10.57 -1.40
C GLN A 60 -3.96 -10.50 -2.92
N CYS A 61 -3.91 -9.32 -3.52
CA CYS A 61 -4.00 -9.17 -4.98
C CYS A 61 -2.84 -9.86 -5.73
N TRP A 62 -1.71 -10.04 -5.05
CA TRP A 62 -0.51 -10.73 -5.57
C TRP A 62 -0.34 -12.14 -5.01
N HIS A 63 -1.43 -12.79 -4.61
CA HIS A 63 -1.36 -14.18 -4.18
C HIS A 63 -0.83 -15.09 -5.30
N LEU A 64 0.00 -16.07 -4.92
CA LEU A 64 0.63 -17.03 -5.83
C LEU A 64 -0.43 -17.78 -6.62
N GLU A 65 -1.34 -18.43 -5.89
CA GLU A 65 -2.51 -19.09 -6.44
C GLU A 65 -3.54 -18.06 -6.94
N PRO A 66 -3.86 -18.01 -8.25
CA PRO A 66 -4.81 -17.06 -8.82
C PRO A 66 -6.22 -17.14 -8.19
N GLU A 67 -6.66 -18.34 -7.85
CA GLU A 67 -7.94 -18.61 -7.19
C GLU A 67 -8.05 -18.03 -5.78
N CYS A 68 -6.92 -17.70 -5.13
CA CYS A 68 -6.91 -17.05 -3.82
C CYS A 68 -6.86 -15.52 -3.91
N ARG A 69 -6.78 -14.95 -5.12
CA ARG A 69 -6.80 -13.49 -5.31
C ARG A 69 -8.22 -12.98 -5.12
N PRO A 70 -8.39 -11.79 -4.52
CA PRO A 70 -9.71 -11.19 -4.41
C PRO A 70 -10.26 -10.85 -5.80
N THR A 71 -11.56 -11.01 -5.96
CA THR A 71 -12.30 -10.47 -7.10
C THR A 71 -12.31 -8.94 -7.06
N PHE A 72 -12.58 -8.31 -8.20
CA PHE A 72 -12.78 -6.86 -8.24
C PHE A 72 -13.94 -6.39 -7.34
N ALA A 73 -14.98 -7.22 -7.16
CA ALA A 73 -16.10 -6.91 -6.28
C ALA A 73 -15.65 -6.84 -4.81
N GLU A 74 -14.91 -7.84 -4.34
CA GLU A 74 -14.37 -7.88 -2.98
C GLU A 74 -13.36 -6.74 -2.74
N MET A 75 -12.51 -6.46 -3.72
CA MET A 75 -11.56 -5.35 -3.65
C MET A 75 -12.28 -4.00 -3.56
N ASN A 76 -13.36 -3.80 -4.31
CA ASN A 76 -14.14 -2.57 -4.27
C ASN A 76 -14.81 -2.36 -2.90
N VAL A 77 -15.38 -3.42 -2.32
CA VAL A 77 -15.94 -3.39 -0.97
C VAL A 77 -14.86 -3.02 0.05
N TYR A 78 -13.68 -3.66 -0.03
CA TYR A 78 -12.56 -3.35 0.84
C TYR A 78 -12.13 -1.88 0.75
N LEU A 79 -11.88 -1.38 -0.46
CA LEU A 79 -11.38 -0.02 -0.68
C LEU A 79 -12.40 1.04 -0.26
N THR A 80 -13.68 0.80 -0.49
CA THR A 80 -14.77 1.70 -0.05
C THR A 80 -14.83 1.79 1.48
N ASN A 81 -14.74 0.65 2.17
CA ASN A 81 -14.72 0.60 3.63
C ASN A 81 -13.44 1.22 4.21
N TYR A 82 -12.29 0.96 3.58
CA TYR A 82 -11.02 1.55 3.95
C TYR A 82 -11.06 3.08 3.85
N TYR A 83 -11.50 3.61 2.71
CA TYR A 83 -11.63 5.05 2.49
C TYR A 83 -12.57 5.72 3.51
N SER A 84 -13.71 5.08 3.80
CA SER A 84 -14.67 5.58 4.79
C SER A 84 -14.10 5.67 6.20
N ARG A 85 -13.19 4.76 6.59
CA ARG A 85 -12.49 4.81 7.88
C ARG A 85 -11.45 5.92 7.93
N VAL A 86 -10.74 6.12 6.82
CA VAL A 86 -9.62 7.08 6.74
C VAL A 86 -10.09 8.54 6.62
N ILE A 87 -11.27 8.80 6.03
CA ILE A 87 -11.79 10.18 5.85
C ILE A 87 -12.69 10.65 7.01
N ARG A 88 -13.22 9.74 7.83
CA ARG A 88 -14.09 10.10 8.96
C ARG A 88 -13.34 10.50 10.24
N THR A 89 -12.01 10.52 10.21
CA THR A 89 -11.13 11.01 11.29
C THR A 89 -10.48 12.30 10.88
#